data_AF-A0A1J1HID6-F1
#
_entry.id   AF-A0A1J1HID6-F1
#
_cell.length_a   1.000
_cell.length_b   1.000
_cell.length_c   1.000
_cell.angle_alpha   90.00
_cell.angle_beta   90.00
_cell.angle_gamma   90.00
#
_symmetry.space_group_name_H-M   'P 1'
#
loop_
_entity.id
_entity.type
_entity.pdbx_description
1 polymer ?
#
loop_
_entity_poly.entity_id
_entity_poly.type
_entity_poly.pdbx_seq_one_letter_code
_entity_poly.pdbx_strand_id
1 'polypeptide(L)'
;MSSFNEDDEEETYQNGTISKPKILLFGLRRSGKSSIQKVVFHKMSPNETLFLESTNKIIKDDINNSSFVQFQIWDFPGQIDFFDPTFDSDMIFGDCGALVFVIDAQDDYIEALTKLNQTVTKAYKVNPRIKFEVFIHKVDGVSDDFKMESQRDIHQRATDDLQDAGLDIHLSFHLTSIYDHSIFEAFSKVVQKLIPQLPTLENLLNILITNSGIEKAFLFDVVSKIYIATDCAPVDMQTYELCCDMIDVVIDLSDIYGLTSEAKATQEQTAFDGQSSSLIKLNNNTILYLKEVNKFLALVCILREENFIRQGVIDYNFLIFREGISQVFELRSKKMESEDDDYPLSTSVMTTGSQQYN
;
A
#
# COMPACT_ATOMS: atom_id res chain seq x y z
N MET A 1 -41.11 -22.06 -21.20
CA MET A 1 -42.04 -22.51 -20.13
C MET A 1 -41.26 -23.54 -19.32
N SER A 2 -40.51 -23.15 -18.29
CA SER A 2 -40.91 -22.56 -16.99
C SER A 2 -41.13 -23.64 -15.93
N SER A 3 -40.17 -23.76 -15.02
CA SER A 3 -40.31 -24.16 -13.61
C SER A 3 -38.89 -24.44 -13.07
N PHE A 4 -38.22 -23.45 -12.48
CA PHE A 4 -38.28 -23.10 -11.05
C PHE A 4 -37.88 -24.28 -10.14
N ASN A 5 -36.66 -24.21 -9.62
CA ASN A 5 -36.25 -24.76 -8.32
C ASN A 5 -35.45 -23.63 -7.64
N GLU A 6 -36.10 -22.99 -6.67
CA GLU A 6 -35.51 -22.20 -5.59
C GLU A 6 -35.07 -23.15 -4.46
N ASP A 7 -34.35 -22.57 -3.48
CA ASP A 7 -33.82 -23.12 -2.22
C ASP A 7 -32.34 -23.54 -2.33
N ASP A 8 -31.37 -22.61 -2.27
CA ASP A 8 -30.91 -21.78 -1.13
C ASP A 8 -30.17 -22.57 -0.03
N GLU A 9 -28.84 -22.66 -0.16
CA GLU A 9 -27.90 -22.66 0.96
C GLU A 9 -26.63 -21.89 0.54
N GLU A 10 -26.72 -20.54 0.48
CA GLU A 10 -25.53 -19.69 0.47
C GLU A 10 -24.93 -19.67 1.88
N GLU A 11 -23.79 -20.34 2.05
CA GLU A 11 -22.94 -20.23 3.24
C GLU A 11 -22.53 -18.77 3.46
N THR A 12 -23.26 -18.10 4.35
CA THR A 12 -22.96 -16.75 4.81
C THR A 12 -21.79 -16.84 5.79
N TYR A 13 -20.56 -16.77 5.28
CA TYR A 13 -19.40 -16.45 6.11
C TYR A 13 -19.58 -15.00 6.60
N GLN A 14 -20.08 -14.87 7.83
CA GLN A 14 -19.96 -13.66 8.63
C GLN A 14 -18.48 -13.41 8.91
N ASN A 15 -17.79 -12.78 7.96
CA ASN A 15 -16.49 -12.17 8.25
C ASN A 15 -16.74 -11.02 9.21
N GLY A 16 -16.39 -11.23 10.49
CA GLY A 16 -16.18 -10.16 11.44
C GLY A 16 -15.33 -9.08 10.79
N THR A 17 -15.81 -7.84 10.83
CA THR A 17 -15.21 -6.69 10.19
C THR A 17 -13.94 -6.28 10.93
N ILE A 18 -12.87 -7.04 10.69
CA ILE A 18 -11.48 -6.66 10.97
C ILE A 18 -11.29 -5.26 10.38
N SER A 19 -10.99 -4.27 11.22
CA SER A 19 -10.75 -2.88 10.78
C SER A 19 -9.42 -2.82 10.03
N LYS A 20 -9.49 -3.13 8.73
CA LYS A 20 -8.36 -3.02 7.80
C LYS A 20 -8.06 -1.54 7.60
N PRO A 21 -6.79 -1.10 7.63
CA PRO A 21 -6.43 0.28 7.32
C PRO A 21 -6.97 0.66 5.94
N LYS A 22 -7.80 1.70 5.89
CA LYS A 22 -8.38 2.20 4.64
C LYS A 22 -7.50 3.30 4.08
N ILE A 23 -7.17 3.20 2.79
CA ILE A 23 -6.51 4.24 2.01
C ILE A 23 -7.53 4.87 1.08
N LEU A 24 -7.75 6.17 1.24
CA LEU A 24 -8.72 6.91 0.44
C LEU A 24 -8.00 7.70 -0.65
N LEU A 25 -8.37 7.48 -1.91
CA LEU A 25 -7.85 8.21 -3.06
C LEU A 25 -8.84 9.33 -3.46
N PHE A 26 -8.46 10.57 -3.19
CA PHE A 26 -9.24 11.77 -3.54
C PHE A 26 -8.56 12.61 -4.63
N GLY A 27 -9.33 13.51 -5.25
CA GLY A 27 -8.83 14.57 -6.12
C GLY A 27 -9.84 14.99 -7.18
N LEU A 28 -9.43 15.83 -8.12
CA LEU A 28 -10.29 16.30 -9.21
C LEU A 28 -10.66 15.22 -10.24
N ARG A 29 -11.69 15.48 -11.05
CA ARG A 29 -11.99 14.64 -12.22
C ARG A 29 -10.77 14.61 -13.13
N ARG A 30 -10.49 13.46 -13.75
CA ARG A 30 -9.39 13.27 -14.71
C ARG A 30 -7.96 13.47 -14.14
N SER A 31 -7.82 13.55 -12.81
CA SER A 31 -6.49 13.65 -12.15
C SER A 31 -5.68 12.35 -12.20
N GLY A 32 -6.24 11.24 -12.68
CA GLY A 32 -5.52 9.96 -12.84
C GLY A 32 -5.68 8.93 -11.70
N LYS A 33 -6.56 9.15 -10.72
CA LYS A 33 -6.80 8.22 -9.58
C LYS A 33 -7.03 6.76 -10.00
N SER A 34 -7.98 6.52 -10.89
CA SER A 34 -8.32 5.17 -11.33
C SER A 34 -7.18 4.52 -12.14
N SER A 35 -6.41 5.33 -12.88
CA SER A 35 -5.20 4.88 -13.57
C SER A 35 -4.14 4.43 -12.57
N ILE A 36 -3.88 5.23 -11.53
CA ILE A 36 -2.96 4.90 -10.45
C ILE A 36 -3.33 3.57 -9.80
N GLN A 37 -4.59 3.39 -9.42
CA GLN A 37 -5.06 2.16 -8.79
C GLN A 37 -4.83 0.93 -9.67
N LYS A 38 -5.18 1.01 -10.97
CA LYS A 38 -5.04 -0.13 -11.88
C LYS A 38 -3.59 -0.45 -12.22
N VAL A 39 -2.73 0.54 -12.36
CA VAL A 39 -1.30 0.32 -12.61
C VAL A 39 -0.63 -0.35 -11.42
N VAL A 40 -0.89 0.14 -10.20
CA VAL A 40 -0.22 -0.37 -9.00
C VAL A 40 -0.73 -1.75 -8.59
N PHE A 41 -2.04 -1.99 -8.62
CA PHE A 41 -2.63 -3.19 -8.01
C PHE A 41 -3.10 -4.25 -9.02
N HIS A 42 -3.42 -3.84 -10.24
CA HIS A 42 -3.85 -4.78 -11.29
C HIS A 42 -2.74 -5.05 -12.31
N LYS A 43 -1.54 -4.47 -12.13
CA LYS A 43 -0.41 -4.56 -13.07
C LYS A 43 -0.82 -4.19 -14.51
N MET A 44 -1.79 -3.28 -14.67
CA MET A 44 -2.21 -2.81 -16.00
C MET A 44 -1.11 -1.96 -16.62
N SER A 45 -0.87 -2.10 -17.92
CA SER A 45 0.15 -1.30 -18.59
C SER A 45 -0.27 0.18 -18.62
N PRO A 46 0.65 1.15 -18.42
CA PRO A 46 0.30 2.57 -18.42
C PRO A 46 -0.38 3.03 -19.72
N ASN A 47 -0.06 2.42 -20.86
CA ASN A 47 -0.66 2.72 -22.16
C ASN A 47 -2.13 2.29 -22.26
N GLU A 48 -2.51 1.19 -21.60
CA GLU A 48 -3.91 0.74 -21.52
C GLU A 48 -4.77 1.68 -20.69
N THR A 49 -4.16 2.43 -19.76
CA THR A 49 -4.92 3.34 -18.88
C THR A 49 -5.58 4.51 -19.63
N LEU A 50 -5.13 4.82 -20.84
CA LEU A 50 -5.74 5.85 -21.71
C LEU A 50 -7.18 5.50 -22.11
N PHE A 51 -7.53 4.21 -22.11
CA PHE A 51 -8.85 3.72 -22.49
C PHE A 51 -9.80 3.55 -21.30
N LEU A 52 -9.41 4.00 -20.11
CA LEU A 52 -10.24 3.92 -18.93
C LEU A 52 -11.41 4.89 -19.02
N GLU A 53 -12.62 4.35 -18.82
CA GLU A 53 -13.83 5.15 -18.69
C GLU A 53 -13.82 5.96 -17.38
N SER A 54 -14.56 7.07 -17.37
CA SER A 54 -14.68 7.90 -16.17
C SER A 54 -15.45 7.19 -15.06
N THR A 55 -14.86 7.14 -13.87
CA THR A 55 -15.46 6.54 -12.68
C THR A 55 -16.67 7.34 -12.20
N ASN A 56 -17.86 6.72 -12.26
CA ASN A 56 -19.14 7.31 -11.85
C ASN A 56 -19.61 6.84 -10.46
N LYS A 57 -19.00 5.80 -9.89
CA LYS A 57 -19.33 5.22 -8.58
C LYS A 57 -18.05 5.00 -7.79
N ILE A 58 -18.14 4.99 -6.47
CA ILE A 58 -17.02 4.64 -5.60
C ILE A 58 -16.63 3.19 -5.91
N ILE A 59 -15.37 2.97 -6.28
CA ILE A 59 -14.83 1.63 -6.45
C ILE A 59 -14.10 1.31 -5.15
N LYS A 60 -14.58 0.28 -4.45
CA LYS A 60 -13.91 -0.29 -3.28
C LYS A 60 -13.13 -1.49 -3.75
N ASP A 61 -11.84 -1.47 -3.48
CA ASP A 61 -10.93 -2.53 -3.87
C ASP A 61 -10.25 -3.08 -2.63
N ASP A 62 -10.51 -4.36 -2.38
CA ASP A 62 -10.04 -5.05 -1.19
C ASP A 62 -8.77 -5.80 -1.54
N ILE A 63 -7.63 -5.22 -1.18
CA ILE A 63 -6.33 -5.85 -1.37
C ILE A 63 -6.10 -6.81 -0.22
N ASN A 64 -6.58 -8.03 -0.40
CA ASN A 64 -6.40 -9.14 0.54
C ASN A 64 -5.32 -10.12 0.06
N ASN A 65 -4.41 -9.66 -0.80
CA ASN A 65 -3.44 -10.54 -1.44
C ASN A 65 -2.25 -10.93 -0.55
N SER A 66 -2.08 -10.31 0.63
CA SER A 66 -1.06 -10.76 1.59
C SER A 66 -1.54 -10.63 3.03
N SER A 67 -1.02 -11.51 3.90
CA SER A 67 -1.23 -11.44 5.36
C SER A 67 -0.61 -10.19 5.99
N PHE A 68 0.19 -9.41 5.26
CA PHE A 68 0.96 -8.31 5.79
C PHE A 68 0.35 -6.94 5.49
N VAL A 69 -0.16 -6.73 4.27
CA VAL A 69 -0.82 -5.47 3.88
C VAL A 69 -2.25 -5.78 3.44
N GLN A 70 -3.14 -5.86 4.42
CA GLN A 70 -4.58 -5.88 4.17
C GLN A 70 -5.08 -4.45 4.26
N PHE A 71 -5.39 -3.86 3.11
CA PHE A 71 -5.91 -2.50 3.05
C PHE A 71 -7.02 -2.43 2.02
N GLN A 72 -7.99 -1.57 2.31
CA GLN A 72 -9.04 -1.27 1.35
C GLN A 72 -8.70 0.05 0.69
N ILE A 73 -8.68 0.06 -0.64
CA ILE A 73 -8.51 1.27 -1.42
C ILE A 73 -9.87 1.72 -1.91
N TRP A 74 -10.20 2.98 -1.62
CA TRP A 74 -11.45 3.55 -2.06
C TRP A 74 -11.12 4.64 -3.10
N ASP A 75 -11.51 4.39 -4.34
CA ASP A 75 -11.43 5.37 -5.42
C ASP A 75 -12.72 6.18 -5.47
N PHE A 76 -12.59 7.48 -5.19
CA PHE A 76 -13.70 8.39 -5.12
C PHE A 76 -13.90 9.14 -6.45
N PRO A 77 -15.13 9.17 -7.00
CA PRO A 77 -15.41 9.96 -8.19
C PRO A 77 -15.07 11.45 -7.95
N GLY A 78 -14.38 12.08 -8.90
CA GLY A 78 -13.95 13.48 -8.78
C GLY A 78 -15.09 14.52 -8.78
N GLN A 79 -16.34 14.07 -8.75
CA GLN A 79 -17.56 14.89 -8.69
C GLN A 79 -18.18 14.97 -7.30
N ILE A 80 -17.58 14.37 -6.27
CA ILE A 80 -18.26 14.30 -4.97
C ILE A 80 -18.42 15.71 -4.42
N ASP A 81 -19.66 16.19 -4.46
CA ASP A 81 -20.10 17.20 -3.54
C ASP A 81 -20.06 16.56 -2.16
N PHE A 82 -19.08 16.96 -1.35
CA PHE A 82 -19.00 16.63 0.07
C PHE A 82 -20.19 17.20 0.89
N PHE A 83 -21.25 17.61 0.22
CA PHE A 83 -22.48 18.19 0.75
C PHE A 83 -23.67 17.22 0.65
N ASP A 84 -23.51 16.04 0.06
CA ASP A 84 -24.60 15.08 0.00
C ASP A 84 -24.69 14.32 1.34
N PRO A 85 -25.76 14.51 2.14
CA PRO A 85 -25.92 13.89 3.47
C PRO A 85 -26.17 12.38 3.43
N THR A 86 -26.18 11.77 2.23
CA THR A 86 -26.27 10.33 2.02
C THR A 86 -24.92 9.63 2.12
N PHE A 87 -23.83 10.40 2.17
CA PHE A 87 -22.48 9.90 2.34
C PHE A 87 -22.10 9.93 3.82
N ASP A 88 -22.00 8.75 4.46
CA ASP A 88 -21.53 8.60 5.85
C ASP A 88 -20.03 8.91 5.95
N SER A 89 -19.69 10.17 5.69
CA SER A 89 -18.35 10.72 5.72
C SER A 89 -17.69 10.43 7.08
N ASP A 90 -18.46 10.50 8.16
CA ASP A 90 -17.96 10.27 9.51
C ASP A 90 -17.55 8.81 9.75
N MET A 91 -18.28 7.83 9.20
CA MET A 91 -17.86 6.42 9.26
C MET A 91 -16.66 6.12 8.36
N ILE A 92 -16.62 6.75 7.18
CA ILE A 92 -15.56 6.53 6.19
C ILE A 92 -14.23 7.12 6.67
N PHE A 93 -14.27 8.34 7.23
CA PHE A 93 -13.08 9.00 7.79
C PHE A 93 -12.71 8.47 9.18
N GLY A 94 -13.66 7.91 9.94
CA GLY A 94 -13.39 7.27 11.25
C GLY A 94 -12.38 6.14 11.15
N ASP A 95 -12.57 5.22 10.20
CA ASP A 95 -11.70 4.05 9.98
C ASP A 95 -10.54 4.30 9.00
N CYS A 96 -10.33 5.56 8.58
CA CYS A 96 -9.29 5.90 7.61
C CYS A 96 -7.91 5.96 8.29
N GLY A 97 -6.92 5.31 7.69
CA GLY A 97 -5.52 5.39 8.13
C GLY A 97 -4.74 6.49 7.39
N ALA A 98 -4.93 6.59 6.07
CA ALA A 98 -4.25 7.56 5.22
C ALA A 98 -5.18 8.08 4.12
N LEU A 99 -5.10 9.39 3.89
CA LEU A 99 -5.79 10.08 2.82
C LEU A 99 -4.75 10.54 1.79
N VAL A 100 -4.90 10.04 0.56
CA VAL A 100 -4.05 10.40 -0.57
C VAL A 100 -4.84 11.31 -1.51
N PHE A 101 -4.38 12.54 -1.69
CA PHE A 101 -5.00 13.50 -2.58
C PHE A 101 -4.16 13.69 -3.84
N VAL A 102 -4.75 13.39 -5.00
CA VAL A 102 -4.07 13.46 -6.30
C VAL A 102 -4.36 14.79 -6.98
N ILE A 103 -3.30 15.58 -7.17
CA ILE A 103 -3.28 16.85 -7.91
C ILE A 103 -2.65 16.60 -9.27
N ASP A 104 -3.27 17.07 -10.34
CA ASP A 104 -2.67 17.06 -11.68
C ASP A 104 -1.70 18.24 -11.81
N ALA A 105 -0.44 17.99 -12.15
CA ALA A 105 0.57 19.03 -12.33
C ALA A 105 0.48 19.76 -13.67
N GLN A 106 -0.22 19.18 -14.66
CA GLN A 106 -0.34 19.75 -16.01
C GLN A 106 -1.57 20.66 -16.16
N ASP A 107 -2.53 20.55 -15.24
CA ASP A 107 -3.76 21.35 -15.23
C ASP A 107 -3.72 22.43 -14.14
N ASP A 108 -4.72 23.31 -14.12
CA ASP A 108 -4.82 24.35 -13.10
C ASP A 108 -5.13 23.75 -11.72
N TYR A 109 -4.12 23.76 -10.84
CA TYR A 109 -4.19 23.16 -9.50
C TYR A 109 -4.87 24.07 -8.46
N ILE A 110 -5.28 25.30 -8.79
CA ILE A 110 -5.91 26.22 -7.83
C ILE A 110 -7.26 25.65 -7.32
N GLU A 111 -8.08 25.10 -8.22
CA GLU A 111 -9.33 24.43 -7.81
C GLU A 111 -9.05 23.19 -6.96
N ALA A 112 -7.98 22.45 -7.31
CA ALA A 112 -7.57 21.26 -6.58
C ALA A 112 -7.16 21.59 -5.14
N LEU A 113 -6.40 22.66 -4.93
CA LEU A 113 -5.98 23.14 -3.62
C LEU A 113 -7.17 23.55 -2.76
N THR A 114 -8.14 24.27 -3.32
CA THR A 114 -9.36 24.67 -2.60
C THR A 114 -10.13 23.44 -2.10
N LYS A 115 -10.27 22.41 -2.95
CA LYS A 115 -10.92 21.14 -2.58
C LYS A 115 -10.08 20.32 -1.61
N LEU A 116 -8.76 20.34 -1.73
CA LEU A 116 -7.84 19.70 -0.78
C LEU A 116 -8.09 20.25 0.62
N ASN A 117 -8.07 21.58 0.79
CA ASN A 117 -8.28 22.21 2.10
C ASN A 117 -9.64 21.88 2.72
N GLN A 118 -10.70 21.87 1.90
CA GLN A 118 -12.03 21.45 2.36
C GLN A 118 -12.04 19.98 2.82
N THR A 119 -11.38 19.10 2.08
CA THR A 119 -11.30 17.66 2.39
C THR A 119 -10.48 17.42 3.66
N VAL A 120 -9.31 18.05 3.76
CA VAL A 120 -8.40 17.94 4.92
C VAL A 120 -9.08 18.47 6.18
N THR A 121 -9.74 19.63 6.10
CA THR A 121 -10.46 20.22 7.25
C THR A 121 -11.60 19.32 7.73
N LYS A 122 -12.35 18.69 6.82
CA LYS A 122 -13.42 17.75 7.17
C LYS A 122 -12.85 16.46 7.77
N ALA A 123 -11.86 15.86 7.12
CA ALA A 123 -11.23 14.62 7.59
C ALA A 123 -10.57 14.79 8.96
N TYR A 124 -9.87 15.91 9.19
CA TYR A 124 -9.22 16.20 10.47
C TYR A 124 -10.22 16.41 11.62
N LYS A 125 -11.40 16.97 11.34
CA LYS A 125 -12.48 17.10 12.33
C LYS A 125 -13.02 15.74 12.79
N VAL A 126 -13.09 14.77 11.89
CA VAL A 126 -13.57 13.42 12.21
C VAL A 126 -12.49 12.62 12.92
N ASN A 127 -11.28 12.59 12.35
CA ASN A 127 -10.19 11.81 12.90
C ASN A 127 -8.84 12.54 12.76
N PRO A 128 -8.25 13.02 13.87
CA PRO A 128 -6.97 13.73 13.84
C PRO A 128 -5.76 12.81 13.64
N ARG A 129 -5.95 11.48 13.64
CA ARG A 129 -4.84 10.51 13.45
C ARG A 129 -4.56 10.19 11.98
N ILE A 130 -5.41 10.66 11.05
CA ILE A 130 -5.24 10.42 9.61
C ILE A 130 -3.93 11.04 9.13
N LYS A 131 -3.18 10.28 8.31
CA LYS A 131 -2.03 10.80 7.56
C LYS A 131 -2.47 11.41 6.24
N PHE A 132 -2.01 12.62 5.95
CA PHE A 132 -2.34 13.33 4.72
C PHE A 132 -1.16 13.33 3.76
N GLU A 133 -1.38 12.76 2.59
CA GLU A 133 -0.39 12.60 1.54
C GLU A 133 -0.93 13.25 0.26
N VAL A 134 -0.12 14.08 -0.38
CA VAL A 134 -0.49 14.79 -1.60
C VAL A 134 0.41 14.31 -2.73
N PHE A 135 -0.22 13.76 -3.76
CA PHE A 135 0.47 13.29 -4.97
C PHE A 135 0.34 14.36 -6.04
N ILE A 136 1.46 14.97 -6.40
CA ILE A 136 1.59 15.82 -7.57
C ILE A 136 1.83 14.88 -8.75
N HIS A 137 0.80 14.69 -9.56
CA HIS A 137 0.70 13.64 -10.56
C HIS A 137 0.92 14.18 -11.98
N LYS A 138 1.25 13.28 -12.92
CA LYS A 138 1.55 13.60 -14.35
C LYS A 138 2.76 14.51 -14.54
N VAL A 139 3.84 14.23 -13.82
CA VAL A 139 5.12 14.95 -13.95
C VAL A 139 5.98 14.45 -15.13
N ASP A 140 5.45 13.57 -15.98
CA ASP A 140 6.14 12.88 -17.08
C ASP A 140 6.64 13.80 -18.20
N GLY A 141 5.93 14.90 -18.48
CA GLY A 141 6.25 15.83 -19.58
C GLY A 141 6.91 17.14 -19.15
N VAL A 142 7.32 17.24 -17.89
CA VAL A 142 7.63 18.52 -17.24
C VAL A 142 9.13 18.60 -16.94
N SER A 143 9.75 19.77 -17.14
CA SER A 143 11.17 19.96 -16.79
C SER A 143 11.38 19.86 -15.29
N ASP A 144 12.56 19.38 -14.87
CA ASP A 144 12.86 19.21 -13.44
C ASP A 144 12.82 20.54 -12.67
N ASP A 145 13.21 21.64 -13.30
CA ASP A 145 13.08 22.99 -12.73
C ASP A 145 11.61 23.34 -12.43
N PHE A 146 10.70 23.05 -13.36
CA PHE A 146 9.28 23.31 -13.18
C PHE A 146 8.66 22.37 -12.13
N LYS A 147 9.11 21.11 -12.05
CA LYS A 147 8.68 20.18 -10.99
C LYS A 147 9.03 20.75 -9.61
N MET A 148 10.26 21.23 -9.43
CA MET A 148 10.69 21.82 -8.16
C MET A 148 9.93 23.10 -7.84
N GLU A 149 9.68 23.96 -8.84
CA GLU A 149 8.92 25.18 -8.64
C GLU A 149 7.46 24.90 -8.28
N SER A 150 6.81 23.99 -9.01
CA SER A 150 5.42 23.59 -8.75
C SER A 150 5.26 22.90 -7.41
N GLN A 151 6.21 22.04 -7.02
CA GLN A 151 6.22 21.42 -5.69
C GLN A 151 6.33 22.49 -4.60
N ARG A 152 7.24 23.47 -4.75
CA ARG A 152 7.40 24.56 -3.79
C ARG A 152 6.16 25.43 -3.70
N ASP A 153 5.56 25.79 -4.84
CA ASP A 153 4.36 26.62 -4.89
C ASP A 153 3.14 25.92 -4.27
N ILE A 154 2.88 24.66 -4.65
CA ILE A 154 1.81 23.83 -4.07
C ILE A 154 2.02 23.65 -2.57
N HIS A 155 3.26 23.38 -2.14
CA HIS A 155 3.59 23.22 -0.72
C HIS A 155 3.32 24.52 0.06
N GLN A 156 3.78 25.65 -0.45
CA GLN A 156 3.60 26.94 0.21
C GLN A 156 2.11 27.30 0.31
N ARG A 157 1.38 27.25 -0.81
CA ARG A 157 -0.06 27.60 -0.82
C ARG A 157 -0.90 26.67 0.07
N ALA A 158 -0.66 25.35 0.00
CA ALA A 158 -1.38 24.41 0.85
C ALA A 158 -1.08 24.63 2.34
N THR A 159 0.15 25.02 2.68
CA THR A 159 0.53 25.34 4.07
C THR A 159 -0.12 26.65 4.53
N ASP A 160 -0.09 27.68 3.70
CA ASP A 160 -0.68 28.99 4.00
C ASP A 160 -2.20 28.87 4.20
N ASP A 161 -2.90 28.14 3.31
CA ASP A 161 -4.35 27.93 3.43
C ASP A 161 -4.73 27.10 4.68
N LEU A 162 -3.89 26.16 5.09
CA LEU A 162 -4.10 25.37 6.32
C LEU A 162 -3.84 26.21 7.57
N GLN A 163 -2.84 27.09 7.53
CA GLN A 163 -2.57 28.05 8.60
C GLN A 163 -3.73 29.05 8.76
N ASP A 164 -4.30 29.52 7.67
CA ASP A 164 -5.50 30.37 7.66
C ASP A 164 -6.72 29.67 8.29
N ALA A 165 -6.83 28.35 8.09
CA ALA A 165 -7.83 27.51 8.75
C ALA A 165 -7.51 27.20 10.22
N GLY A 166 -6.32 27.56 10.71
CA GLY A 166 -5.86 27.35 12.09
C GLY A 166 -5.48 25.91 12.42
N LEU A 167 -5.14 25.09 11.41
CA LEU A 167 -4.79 23.68 11.57
C LEU A 167 -3.31 23.45 11.21
N ASP A 168 -2.49 23.08 12.19
CA ASP A 168 -1.08 22.73 11.97
C ASP A 168 -0.97 21.25 11.57
N ILE A 169 -1.26 20.97 10.30
CA ILE A 169 -1.27 19.62 9.72
C ILE A 169 -0.03 19.43 8.85
N HIS A 170 0.72 18.36 9.10
CA HIS A 170 1.83 17.96 8.24
C HIS A 170 1.32 17.27 6.97
N LEU A 171 1.36 17.99 5.85
CA LEU A 171 1.17 17.43 4.51
C LEU A 171 2.49 16.88 3.98
N SER A 172 2.49 15.65 3.51
CA SER A 172 3.63 15.07 2.79
C SER A 172 3.37 15.14 1.29
N PHE A 173 4.33 15.66 0.53
CA PHE A 173 4.19 15.84 -0.93
C PHE A 173 5.08 14.85 -1.66
N HIS A 174 4.50 14.19 -2.67
CA HIS A 174 5.19 13.23 -3.52
C HIS A 174 4.97 13.57 -4.99
N LEU A 175 6.05 13.64 -5.75
CA LEU A 175 6.01 13.73 -7.21
C LEU A 175 5.77 12.32 -7.75
N THR A 176 4.75 12.14 -8.58
CA THR A 176 4.36 10.82 -9.06
C THR A 176 4.05 10.83 -10.56
N SER A 177 4.42 9.76 -11.24
CA SER A 177 4.01 9.47 -12.60
C SER A 177 3.65 7.99 -12.73
N ILE A 178 2.68 7.65 -13.59
CA ILE A 178 2.35 6.24 -13.88
C ILE A 178 3.32 5.60 -14.88
N TYR A 179 4.09 6.40 -15.61
CA TYR A 179 5.10 5.91 -16.56
C TYR A 179 6.43 5.58 -15.90
N ASP A 180 6.57 5.96 -14.64
CA ASP A 180 7.80 5.90 -13.87
C ASP A 180 7.53 5.17 -12.55
N HIS A 181 8.58 4.63 -11.93
CA HIS A 181 8.46 3.86 -10.69
C HIS A 181 8.20 4.74 -9.45
N SER A 182 8.19 6.08 -9.61
CA SER A 182 7.93 7.06 -8.54
C SER A 182 6.57 6.86 -7.86
N ILE A 183 5.55 6.39 -8.61
CA ILE A 183 4.25 6.10 -8.00
C ILE A 183 4.34 4.96 -6.98
N PHE A 184 5.10 3.91 -7.28
CA PHE A 184 5.30 2.79 -6.35
C PHE A 184 6.12 3.22 -5.13
N GLU A 185 7.12 4.09 -5.33
CA GLU A 185 7.89 4.65 -4.21
C GLU A 185 7.00 5.51 -3.29
N ALA A 186 6.18 6.38 -3.87
CA ALA A 186 5.24 7.20 -3.10
C ALA A 186 4.27 6.33 -2.30
N PHE A 187 3.64 5.33 -2.93
CA PHE A 187 2.78 4.38 -2.22
C PHE A 187 3.53 3.60 -1.13
N SER A 188 4.78 3.21 -1.36
CA SER A 188 5.59 2.53 -0.37
C SER A 188 5.80 3.39 0.89
N LYS A 189 6.05 4.69 0.73
CA LYS A 189 6.13 5.64 1.86
C LYS A 189 4.78 5.80 2.58
N VAL A 190 3.67 5.83 1.84
CA VAL A 190 2.33 5.87 2.45
C VAL A 190 2.05 4.60 3.27
N VAL A 191 2.33 3.43 2.70
CA VAL A 191 2.12 2.13 3.36
C VAL A 191 3.04 1.98 4.58
N GLN A 192 4.29 2.44 4.51
CA GLN A 192 5.20 2.46 5.65
C GLN A 192 4.65 3.25 6.84
N LYS A 193 4.10 4.45 6.59
CA LYS A 193 3.49 5.28 7.63
C LYS A 193 2.25 4.64 8.27
N LEU A 194 1.61 3.70 7.59
CA LEU A 194 0.45 2.97 8.10
C LEU A 194 0.83 1.79 9.01
N ILE A 195 2.07 1.28 8.92
CA ILE A 195 2.50 0.10 9.67
C ILE A 195 3.11 0.54 11.02
N PRO A 196 2.45 0.26 12.16
CA PRO A 196 2.95 0.70 13.47
C PRO A 196 4.24 0.00 13.92
N GLN A 197 4.56 -1.17 13.34
CA GLN A 197 5.73 -1.98 13.67
C GLN A 197 6.93 -1.72 12.75
N LEU A 198 6.85 -0.71 11.89
CA LEU A 198 7.93 -0.36 10.95
C LEU A 198 9.31 -0.20 11.62
N PRO A 199 9.45 0.48 12.77
CA PRO A 199 10.77 0.66 13.39
C PRO A 199 11.46 -0.67 13.76
N THR A 200 10.68 -1.70 14.10
CA THR A 200 11.22 -3.02 14.40
C THR A 200 11.75 -3.68 13.13
N LEU A 201 11.03 -3.58 12.01
CA LEU A 201 11.46 -4.12 10.72
C LEU A 201 12.71 -3.40 10.19
N GLU A 202 12.75 -2.07 10.29
CA GLU A 202 13.93 -1.28 9.93
C GLU A 202 15.15 -1.69 10.77
N ASN A 203 14.98 -1.86 12.08
CA ASN A 203 16.06 -2.33 12.96
C ASN A 203 16.55 -3.74 12.59
N LEU A 204 15.65 -4.66 12.25
CA LEU A 204 16.03 -6.00 11.79
C LEU A 204 16.82 -5.94 10.47
N LEU A 205 16.40 -5.10 9.53
CA LEU A 205 17.12 -4.88 8.27
C LEU A 205 18.50 -4.27 8.54
N ASN A 206 18.60 -3.27 9.42
CA ASN A 206 19.87 -2.64 9.78
C ASN A 206 20.86 -3.64 10.41
N ILE A 207 20.38 -4.54 11.28
CA ILE A 207 21.20 -5.62 11.85
C ILE A 207 21.70 -6.56 10.75
N LEU A 208 20.82 -6.95 9.82
CA LEU A 208 21.18 -7.82 8.70
C LEU A 208 22.26 -7.18 7.81
N ILE A 209 22.09 -5.91 7.47
CA ILE A 209 23.00 -5.14 6.61
C ILE A 209 24.36 -4.99 7.26
N THR A 210 24.39 -4.57 8.54
CA THR A 210 25.62 -4.35 9.29
C THR A 210 26.45 -5.63 9.44
N ASN A 211 25.79 -6.77 9.71
CA ASN A 211 26.48 -8.04 9.94
C ASN A 211 26.90 -8.74 8.64
N SER A 212 26.20 -8.48 7.53
CA SER A 212 26.40 -9.17 6.25
C SER A 212 27.23 -8.36 5.25
N GLY A 213 27.50 -7.08 5.53
CA GLY A 213 28.19 -6.19 4.59
C GLY A 213 27.38 -5.93 3.32
N ILE A 214 26.06 -5.93 3.44
CA ILE A 214 25.14 -5.56 2.36
C ILE A 214 25.17 -4.03 2.25
N GLU A 215 25.08 -3.47 1.05
CA GLU A 215 25.01 -2.01 0.89
C GLU A 215 23.59 -1.49 1.09
N LYS A 216 22.59 -2.25 0.61
CA LYS A 216 21.18 -1.90 0.71
C LYS A 216 20.28 -3.12 0.72
N ALA A 217 19.18 -3.06 1.46
CA ALA A 217 18.18 -4.12 1.46
C ALA A 217 16.76 -3.55 1.48
N PHE A 218 15.89 -4.13 0.66
CA PHE A 218 14.49 -3.80 0.54
C PHE A 218 13.64 -5.03 0.82
N LEU A 219 12.59 -4.84 1.61
CA LEU A 219 11.56 -5.86 1.80
C LEU A 219 10.37 -5.52 0.90
N PHE A 220 10.20 -6.28 -0.18
CA PHE A 220 9.17 -6.09 -1.19
C PHE A 220 7.97 -7.01 -0.97
N ASP A 221 6.78 -6.52 -1.30
CA ASP A 221 5.63 -7.35 -1.65
C ASP A 221 5.70 -7.69 -3.15
N VAL A 222 5.73 -8.99 -3.46
CA VAL A 222 5.95 -9.51 -4.82
C VAL A 222 4.83 -9.12 -5.78
N VAL A 223 3.59 -9.03 -5.30
CA VAL A 223 2.44 -8.75 -6.16
C VAL A 223 2.34 -7.25 -6.46
N SER A 224 2.36 -6.42 -5.43
CA SER A 224 2.17 -4.96 -5.57
C SER A 224 3.45 -4.22 -5.96
N LYS A 225 4.62 -4.86 -5.85
CA LYS A 225 5.95 -4.27 -6.01
C LYS A 225 6.22 -3.11 -5.03
N ILE A 226 5.42 -3.00 -3.98
CA ILE A 226 5.58 -1.99 -2.92
C ILE A 226 6.62 -2.51 -1.93
N TYR A 227 7.57 -1.66 -1.53
CA TYR A 227 8.48 -2.02 -0.45
C TYR A 227 7.92 -1.59 0.91
N ILE A 228 7.81 -2.57 1.80
CA ILE A 228 7.25 -2.43 3.14
C ILE A 228 8.24 -1.78 4.10
N ALA A 229 9.49 -2.16 3.99
CA ALA A 229 10.56 -1.68 4.85
C ALA A 229 11.84 -1.59 4.05
N THR A 230 12.64 -0.58 4.38
CA THR A 230 13.97 -0.35 3.84
C THR A 230 14.90 -0.03 5.00
N ASP A 231 16.19 -0.04 4.72
CA ASP A 231 17.21 0.45 5.63
C ASP A 231 17.14 1.96 5.86
N CYS A 232 17.88 2.47 6.85
CA CYS A 232 17.94 3.91 7.13
C CYS A 232 18.69 4.72 6.06
N ALA A 233 19.31 4.08 5.07
CA ALA A 233 19.98 4.78 3.98
C ALA A 233 18.94 5.40 3.02
N PRO A 234 19.22 6.58 2.45
CA PRO A 234 18.30 7.20 1.50
C PRO A 234 18.04 6.27 0.31
N VAL A 235 16.77 6.13 -0.07
CA VAL A 235 16.35 5.36 -1.24
C VAL A 235 16.76 6.14 -2.49
N ASP A 236 17.54 5.47 -3.35
CA ASP A 236 17.84 5.98 -4.68
C ASP A 236 16.87 5.31 -5.64
N MET A 237 16.31 6.13 -6.52
CA MET A 237 15.20 5.74 -7.37
C MET A 237 15.64 4.73 -8.45
N GLN A 238 16.85 4.89 -8.99
CA GLN A 238 17.41 3.95 -9.99
C GLN A 238 17.62 2.56 -9.38
N THR A 239 18.09 2.55 -8.15
CA THR A 239 18.30 1.33 -7.38
C THR A 239 16.98 0.58 -7.14
N TYR A 240 15.92 1.33 -6.86
CA TYR A 240 14.57 0.79 -6.66
C TYR A 240 13.99 0.21 -7.95
N GLU A 241 14.08 0.94 -9.07
CA GLU A 241 13.65 0.50 -10.40
C GLU A 241 14.31 -0.84 -10.78
N LEU A 242 15.63 -0.94 -10.61
CA LEU A 242 16.38 -2.16 -10.86
C LEU A 242 15.91 -3.36 -10.01
N CYS A 243 15.50 -3.11 -8.76
CA CYS A 243 14.95 -4.16 -7.90
C CYS A 243 13.55 -4.60 -8.35
N CYS A 244 12.71 -3.67 -8.81
CA CYS A 244 11.39 -4.00 -9.37
C CYS A 244 11.52 -4.86 -10.64
N ASP A 245 12.39 -4.47 -11.56
CA ASP A 245 12.66 -5.22 -12.79
C ASP A 245 13.23 -6.61 -12.49
N MET A 246 14.09 -6.72 -11.46
CA MET A 246 14.59 -8.02 -11.01
C MET A 246 13.45 -8.93 -10.53
N ILE A 247 12.49 -8.41 -9.77
CA ILE A 247 11.34 -9.20 -9.31
C ILE A 247 10.52 -9.68 -10.51
N ASP A 248 10.26 -8.81 -11.49
CA ASP A 248 9.52 -9.20 -12.69
C ASP A 248 10.23 -10.31 -13.46
N VAL A 249 11.54 -10.20 -13.69
CA VAL A 249 12.32 -11.24 -14.36
C VAL A 249 12.27 -12.56 -13.60
N VAL A 250 12.37 -12.52 -12.26
CA VAL A 250 12.32 -13.73 -11.44
C VAL A 250 10.93 -14.38 -11.50
N ILE A 251 9.86 -13.59 -11.39
CA ILE A 251 8.49 -14.11 -11.43
C ILE A 251 8.14 -14.62 -12.82
N ASP A 252 8.45 -13.87 -13.89
CA ASP A 252 8.18 -14.30 -15.26
C ASP A 252 8.94 -15.58 -15.62
N LEU A 253 10.20 -15.72 -15.20
CA LEU A 253 10.97 -16.95 -15.42
C LEU A 253 10.41 -18.12 -14.60
N SER A 254 10.03 -17.88 -13.34
CA SER A 254 9.40 -18.89 -12.50
C SER A 254 8.01 -19.29 -13.00
N ASP A 255 7.24 -18.38 -13.58
CA ASP A 255 5.94 -18.67 -14.19
C ASP A 255 6.11 -19.57 -15.44
N ILE A 256 7.16 -19.34 -16.23
CA ILE A 256 7.46 -20.13 -17.43
C ILE A 256 7.99 -21.53 -17.07
N TYR A 257 8.97 -21.61 -16.15
CA TYR A 257 9.74 -22.84 -15.91
C TYR A 257 9.44 -23.53 -14.57
N GLY A 258 8.87 -22.83 -13.59
CA GLY A 258 8.57 -23.34 -12.25
C GLY A 258 7.30 -24.19 -12.17
N LEU A 259 6.43 -24.12 -13.20
CA LEU A 259 5.24 -24.95 -13.28
C LEU A 259 5.63 -26.38 -13.70
N THR A 260 5.68 -27.30 -12.74
CA THR A 260 5.78 -28.73 -13.05
C THR A 260 4.49 -29.19 -13.75
N SER A 261 4.62 -30.06 -14.75
CA SER A 261 3.50 -30.51 -15.60
C SER A 261 2.33 -31.15 -14.84
N GLU A 262 2.57 -31.61 -13.60
CA GLU A 262 1.56 -32.20 -12.70
C GLU A 262 0.77 -31.13 -11.91
N ALA A 263 1.31 -29.92 -11.74
CA ALA A 263 0.72 -28.83 -10.97
C ALA A 263 -0.27 -27.94 -11.73
N LYS A 264 -0.38 -28.07 -13.06
CA LYS A 264 -1.39 -27.32 -13.85
C LYS A 264 -2.84 -27.73 -13.53
N ALA A 265 -3.04 -28.86 -12.87
CA ALA A 265 -4.37 -29.39 -12.52
C ALA A 265 -4.89 -28.90 -11.15
N THR A 266 -4.02 -28.43 -10.27
CA THR A 266 -4.34 -27.87 -8.96
C THR A 266 -3.72 -26.48 -8.88
N GLN A 267 -4.55 -25.43 -9.03
CA GLN A 267 -4.19 -24.00 -9.05
C GLN A 267 -3.58 -23.47 -7.73
N GLU A 268 -2.73 -24.24 -7.03
CA GLU A 268 -2.26 -23.93 -5.68
C GLU A 268 -0.74 -23.78 -5.55
N GLN A 269 0.05 -24.09 -6.58
CA GLN A 269 1.47 -23.75 -6.58
C GLN A 269 1.66 -22.38 -7.23
N THR A 270 1.81 -21.37 -6.38
CA THR A 270 2.33 -20.05 -6.74
C THR A 270 3.75 -20.21 -7.28
N ALA A 271 4.13 -19.44 -8.31
CA ALA A 271 5.49 -19.43 -8.87
C ALA A 271 6.59 -18.94 -7.91
N PHE A 272 6.21 -18.66 -6.67
CA PHE A 272 7.08 -18.27 -5.57
C PHE A 272 6.96 -19.34 -4.48
N ASP A 273 8.07 -20.02 -4.20
CA ASP A 273 8.18 -21.12 -3.25
C ASP A 273 9.21 -20.80 -2.16
N GLY A 274 9.11 -21.40 -0.97
CA GLY A 274 9.97 -21.07 0.18
C GLY A 274 11.49 -21.28 0.00
N GLN A 275 11.93 -21.73 -1.19
CA GLN A 275 13.34 -21.85 -1.60
C GLN A 275 13.72 -20.90 -2.75
N SER A 276 12.78 -20.09 -3.24
CA SER A 276 12.96 -19.09 -4.26
C SER A 276 14.08 -18.14 -3.87
N SER A 277 15.15 -18.21 -4.64
CA SER A 277 16.30 -17.35 -4.51
C SER A 277 16.85 -17.05 -5.90
N SER A 278 17.27 -15.81 -6.11
CA SER A 278 17.85 -15.36 -7.36
C SER A 278 19.08 -14.53 -7.09
N LEU A 279 20.09 -14.70 -7.96
CA LEU A 279 21.37 -14.01 -7.88
C LEU A 279 21.68 -13.45 -9.26
N ILE A 280 21.71 -12.13 -9.39
CA ILE A 280 22.06 -11.44 -10.64
C ILE A 280 23.36 -10.68 -10.40
N LYS A 281 24.39 -11.00 -11.18
CA LYS A 281 25.68 -10.29 -11.16
C LYS A 281 25.71 -9.27 -12.29
N LEU A 282 25.95 -8.02 -11.95
CA LEU A 282 26.15 -6.93 -12.92
C LEU A 282 27.63 -6.78 -13.27
N ASN A 283 27.90 -6.12 -14.39
CA ASN A 283 29.26 -5.89 -14.91
C ASN A 283 30.11 -4.92 -14.08
N ASN A 284 29.49 -4.18 -13.16
CA ASN A 284 30.11 -3.18 -12.30
C ASN A 284 30.49 -3.74 -10.91
N ASN A 285 30.66 -5.06 -10.79
CA ASN A 285 30.93 -5.79 -9.55
C ASN A 285 29.81 -5.66 -8.49
N THR A 286 28.60 -5.27 -8.90
CA THR A 286 27.41 -5.25 -8.03
C THR A 286 26.64 -6.54 -8.23
N ILE A 287 26.13 -7.09 -7.13
CA ILE A 287 25.33 -8.29 -7.10
C ILE A 287 23.98 -7.93 -6.50
N LEU A 288 22.92 -8.29 -7.21
CA LEU A 288 21.56 -8.25 -6.72
C LEU A 288 21.20 -9.66 -6.23
N TYR A 289 20.65 -9.71 -5.03
CA TYR A 289 20.33 -10.96 -4.37
C TYR A 289 18.92 -10.93 -3.85
N LEU A 290 18.07 -11.79 -4.38
CA LEU A 290 16.67 -11.93 -3.99
C LEU A 290 16.49 -13.24 -3.24
N LYS A 291 15.79 -13.18 -2.10
CA LYS A 291 15.35 -14.35 -1.35
C LYS A 291 13.92 -14.20 -0.85
N GLU A 292 13.16 -15.27 -0.91
CA GLU A 292 11.85 -15.35 -0.27
C GLU A 292 11.95 -15.27 1.26
N VAL A 293 11.14 -14.39 1.85
CA VAL A 293 10.88 -14.35 3.29
C VAL A 293 9.58 -15.06 3.63
N ASN A 294 8.52 -14.80 2.86
CA ASN A 294 7.19 -15.41 3.00
C ASN A 294 6.52 -15.46 1.61
N LYS A 295 5.40 -16.17 1.46
CA LYS A 295 4.68 -16.35 0.18
C LYS A 295 4.43 -15.06 -0.61
N PHE A 296 4.34 -13.93 0.09
CA PHE A 296 4.08 -12.62 -0.50
C PHE A 296 5.27 -11.66 -0.38
N LEU A 297 6.25 -11.97 0.47
CA LEU A 297 7.34 -11.06 0.80
C LEU A 297 8.67 -11.59 0.29
N ALA A 298 9.36 -10.77 -0.48
CA ALA A 298 10.70 -11.00 -0.97
C ALA A 298 11.67 -9.98 -0.38
N LEU A 299 12.83 -10.44 0.08
CA LEU A 299 13.94 -9.57 0.41
C LEU A 299 14.83 -9.43 -0.82
N VAL A 300 15.10 -8.19 -1.23
CA VAL A 300 16.05 -7.87 -2.29
C VAL A 300 17.20 -7.09 -1.69
N CYS A 301 18.41 -7.63 -1.84
CA CYS A 301 19.65 -7.09 -1.30
C CYS A 301 20.61 -6.70 -2.41
N ILE A 302 21.34 -5.62 -2.19
CA ILE A 302 22.38 -5.13 -3.09
C ILE A 302 23.70 -5.19 -2.34
N LEU A 303 24.65 -5.88 -2.95
CA LEU A 303 25.95 -6.14 -2.36
C LEU A 303 27.05 -6.04 -3.39
N ARG A 304 28.27 -5.74 -2.94
CA ARG A 304 29.47 -5.84 -3.77
C ARG A 304 29.95 -7.27 -3.87
N GLU A 305 30.54 -7.60 -5.02
CA GLU A 305 31.11 -8.92 -5.27
C GLU A 305 32.17 -9.34 -4.24
N GLU A 306 32.95 -8.39 -3.73
CA GLU A 306 33.96 -8.63 -2.68
C GLU A 306 33.34 -9.18 -1.38
N ASN A 307 32.14 -8.71 -1.02
CA ASN A 307 31.45 -9.13 0.19
C ASN A 307 30.72 -10.47 0.01
N PHE A 308 30.43 -10.86 -1.23
CA PHE A 308 29.73 -12.10 -1.55
C PHE A 308 30.56 -13.37 -1.32
N ILE A 309 31.88 -13.23 -1.14
CA ILE A 309 32.78 -14.37 -0.83
C ILE A 309 32.32 -15.13 0.43
N ARG A 310 31.58 -14.47 1.34
CA ARG A 310 31.01 -15.05 2.56
C ARG A 310 29.53 -15.41 2.44
N GLN A 311 29.11 -15.98 1.31
CA GLN A 311 27.70 -16.36 1.06
C GLN A 311 27.07 -17.15 2.22
N GLY A 312 27.79 -18.13 2.80
CA GLY A 312 27.25 -18.93 3.90
C GLY A 312 26.90 -18.13 5.17
N VAL A 313 27.59 -17.01 5.43
CA VAL A 313 27.27 -16.12 6.56
C VAL A 313 26.02 -15.31 6.25
N ILE A 314 25.87 -14.84 5.01
CA ILE A 314 24.70 -14.11 4.54
C ILE A 314 23.46 -15.02 4.63
N ASP A 315 23.58 -16.27 4.21
CA ASP A 315 22.51 -17.25 4.27
C ASP A 315 22.07 -17.55 5.72
N TYR A 316 23.04 -17.69 6.64
CA TYR A 316 22.75 -17.90 8.05
C TYR A 316 22.06 -16.69 8.69
N ASN A 317 22.58 -15.48 8.43
CA ASN A 317 21.97 -14.24 8.93
C ASN A 317 20.55 -14.05 8.36
N PHE A 318 20.33 -14.44 7.10
CA PHE A 318 19.02 -14.42 6.47
C PHE A 318 18.03 -15.37 7.15
N LEU A 319 18.45 -16.56 7.56
CA LEU A 319 17.58 -17.49 8.30
C LEU A 319 17.12 -16.89 9.63
N ILE A 320 18.04 -16.28 10.39
CA ILE A 320 17.70 -15.57 11.64
C ILE A 320 16.74 -14.42 11.37
N PHE A 321 16.98 -13.65 10.31
CA PHE A 321 16.11 -12.55 9.90
C PHE A 321 14.70 -13.04 9.55
N ARG A 322 14.59 -14.14 8.79
CA ARG A 322 13.30 -14.76 8.43
C ARG A 322 12.53 -15.22 9.66
N GLU A 323 13.21 -15.87 10.62
CA GLU A 323 12.61 -16.26 11.90
C GLU A 323 12.13 -15.05 12.71
N GLY A 324 12.94 -13.98 12.75
CA GLY A 324 12.58 -12.72 13.42
C GLY A 324 11.34 -12.07 12.81
N ILE A 325 11.23 -12.06 11.49
CA ILE A 325 10.04 -11.56 10.79
C ILE A 325 8.79 -12.41 11.12
N SER A 326 8.94 -13.74 11.12
CA SER A 326 7.83 -14.64 11.46
C SER A 326 7.29 -14.37 12.87
N GLN A 327 8.17 -14.13 13.84
CA GLN A 327 7.76 -13.79 15.21
C GLN A 327 7.03 -12.45 15.30
N VAL A 328 7.49 -11.44 14.54
CA VAL A 328 6.80 -10.14 14.46
C VAL A 328 5.38 -10.31 13.90
N PHE A 329 5.19 -11.20 12.92
CA PHE A 329 3.86 -11.51 12.38
C PHE A 329 2.95 -12.20 13.39
N GLU A 330 3.45 -13.22 14.11
CA GLU A 330 2.67 -13.91 15.14
C GLU A 330 2.22 -12.96 16.27
N LEU A 331 3.10 -12.03 16.67
CA LEU A 331 2.76 -11.01 17.67
C LEU A 331 1.70 -10.04 17.18
N ARG A 332 1.69 -9.70 15.88
CA ARG A 332 0.63 -8.88 15.29
C ARG A 332 -0.71 -9.62 15.31
N SER A 333 -0.75 -10.88 14.90
CA SER A 333 -1.97 -11.70 14.92
C SER A 333 -2.53 -11.84 16.34
N LYS A 334 -1.67 -12.12 17.34
CA LYS A 334 -2.09 -12.21 18.74
C LYS A 334 -2.59 -10.88 19.31
N LYS A 335 -1.97 -9.76 18.90
CA LYS A 335 -2.41 -8.43 19.34
C LYS A 335 -3.78 -8.05 18.75
N MET A 336 -4.04 -8.46 17.51
CA MET A 336 -5.34 -8.31 16.86
C MET A 336 -6.41 -9.16 17.56
N GLU A 337 -6.11 -10.40 17.92
CA GLU A 337 -7.03 -11.27 18.68
C GLU A 337 -7.34 -10.71 20.09
N SER A 338 -6.40 -10.02 20.72
CA SER A 338 -6.61 -9.43 22.07
C SER A 338 -7.42 -8.13 22.09
N GLU A 339 -7.52 -7.39 20.98
CA GLU A 339 -8.34 -6.17 20.90
C GLU A 339 -9.84 -6.49 20.71
N ASP A 340 -10.19 -7.72 20.29
CA ASP A 340 -11.57 -8.19 20.13
C ASP A 340 -12.26 -8.53 21.48
N ASP A 341 -11.49 -8.77 22.55
CA ASP A 341 -12.02 -9.17 23.86
C ASP A 341 -12.40 -7.98 24.79
N ASP A 342 -12.09 -6.73 24.42
CA ASP A 342 -12.19 -5.56 25.32
C ASP A 342 -13.43 -4.66 25.11
N TYR A 343 -14.47 -5.16 24.43
CA TYR A 343 -15.80 -4.51 24.41
C TYR A 343 -16.71 -5.05 25.53
N PRO A 344 -16.93 -4.33 26.63
CA PRO A 344 -17.96 -4.71 27.59
C PRO A 344 -19.35 -4.45 26.98
N LEU A 345 -20.12 -5.53 26.79
CA LEU A 345 -21.56 -5.47 26.56
C LEU A 345 -22.25 -4.76 27.74
N SER A 346 -22.47 -3.46 27.61
CA SER A 346 -23.37 -2.72 28.49
C SER A 346 -24.28 -1.80 27.68
N THR A 347 -25.48 -2.27 27.33
CA THR A 347 -26.68 -1.42 27.46
C THR A 347 -27.95 -2.27 27.62
N SER A 348 -28.63 -1.95 28.71
CA SER A 348 -29.94 -2.36 29.21
C SER A 348 -31.09 -2.51 28.20
N VAL A 349 -31.89 -3.56 28.35
CA VAL A 349 -33.33 -3.53 28.06
C VAL A 349 -34.10 -3.77 29.36
N MET A 350 -34.72 -2.71 29.87
CA MET A 350 -35.75 -2.78 30.90
C MET A 350 -37.00 -3.42 30.29
N THR A 351 -37.28 -4.68 30.62
CA THR A 351 -38.59 -5.28 30.32
C THR A 351 -39.53 -5.01 31.48
N THR A 352 -40.41 -4.04 31.28
CA THR A 352 -41.59 -3.76 32.10
C THR A 352 -42.45 -5.02 32.23
N GLY A 353 -42.81 -5.35 33.47
CA GLY A 353 -43.69 -6.46 33.79
C GLY A 353 -45.13 -6.25 33.34
N SER A 354 -45.73 -7.32 32.84
CA SER A 354 -47.17 -7.52 32.82
C SER A 354 -47.47 -8.99 32.50
N GLN A 355 -47.67 -9.80 33.54
CA GLN A 355 -48.58 -10.96 33.53
C GLN A 355 -48.75 -11.51 34.96
N GLN A 356 -49.89 -11.20 35.56
CA GLN A 356 -50.49 -11.92 36.68
C GLN A 356 -51.99 -12.05 36.37
N TYR A 357 -52.47 -13.30 36.32
CA TYR A 357 -53.84 -13.87 36.38
C TYR A 357 -53.73 -15.20 35.61
N ASN A 358 -53.72 -16.39 36.21
CA ASN A 358 -54.28 -16.89 37.47
C ASN A 358 -53.28 -17.65 38.33
#